data_AF-A0A8K0L3B0-F1
#
_entry.id   AF-A0A8K0L3B0-F1
#
_cell.length_a   1.000
_cell.length_b   1.000
_cell.length_c   1.000
_cell.angle_alpha   90.00
_cell.angle_beta   90.00
_cell.angle_gamma   90.00
#
_symmetry.space_group_name_H-M   'P 1'
#
loop_
_entity.id
_entity.type
_entity.pdbx_description
1 polymer ?
#
loop_
_entity_poly.entity_id
_entity_poly.type
_entity_poly.pdbx_seq_one_letter_code
_entity_poly.pdbx_strand_id
1 'polypeptide(L)'
;MSDAAHHMTDNYNKQAERETMIVTTNNQLYSVTYDRYYYYTAPAGASLILWSSDTSVSSRNWVQETRSDGKTQVRMGDSRTPGAYYQLCISEAVRGDRGTTGNLFSYYSADATLPSYCKLTTLVFESA
;
A
#
# COMPACT_ATOMS: atom_id res chain seq x y z
N MET A 1 -17.10 14.80 -8.53
CA MET A 1 -16.74 13.51 -9.18
C MET A 1 -15.30 13.24 -8.75
N SER A 2 -15.08 12.69 -7.55
CA SER A 2 -14.97 11.25 -7.27
C SER A 2 -13.96 10.59 -8.21
N ASP A 3 -12.74 11.14 -8.25
CA ASP A 3 -11.63 10.32 -8.69
C ASP A 3 -11.47 9.21 -7.64
N ALA A 4 -11.44 7.96 -8.11
CA ALA A 4 -11.07 6.85 -7.24
C ALA A 4 -9.60 7.06 -6.89
N ALA A 5 -9.32 7.84 -5.85
CA ALA A 5 -7.97 8.17 -5.45
C ALA A 5 -7.20 6.86 -5.18
N HIS A 6 -6.05 6.68 -5.80
CA HIS A 6 -5.18 5.50 -5.74
C HIS A 6 -3.93 5.76 -4.88
N HIS A 7 -4.02 6.18 -3.61
CA HIS A 7 -2.89 6.97 -3.09
C HIS A 7 -2.50 6.75 -1.61
N MET A 8 -1.33 6.14 -1.42
CA MET A 8 -0.37 6.57 -0.37
C MET A 8 0.51 7.75 -0.85
N THR A 9 0.46 8.11 -2.15
CA THR A 9 1.36 9.09 -2.79
C THR A 9 0.76 9.78 -4.03
N ASP A 10 -0.57 10.00 -4.08
CA ASP A 10 -1.07 11.13 -4.90
C ASP A 10 -0.47 12.31 -4.24
N ASN A 11 0.29 13.07 -5.00
CA ASN A 11 0.36 14.44 -4.64
C ASN A 11 0.54 15.22 -5.92
N TYR A 12 -0.58 15.73 -6.42
CA TYR A 12 -0.59 17.02 -7.08
C TYR A 12 0.10 18.08 -6.19
N ASN A 13 0.16 17.85 -4.87
CA ASN A 13 0.81 18.68 -3.85
C ASN A 13 1.97 17.98 -3.13
N LYS A 14 3.10 17.73 -3.80
CA LYS A 14 4.42 17.34 -3.20
C LYS A 14 4.45 16.05 -2.34
N GLN A 15 5.52 15.26 -2.43
CA GLN A 15 5.83 14.17 -1.48
C GLN A 15 6.00 14.61 0.01
N ALA A 16 5.54 15.81 0.40
CA ALA A 16 5.85 16.49 1.65
C ALA A 16 4.80 16.30 2.76
N GLU A 17 3.61 15.79 2.47
CA GLU A 17 2.63 15.50 3.53
C GLU A 17 2.91 14.12 4.12
N ARG A 18 3.37 14.10 5.38
CA ARG A 18 3.54 12.88 6.14
C ARG A 18 2.16 12.24 6.36
N GLU A 19 1.98 11.03 5.86
CA GLU A 19 0.80 10.23 6.17
C GLU A 19 0.99 9.51 7.52
N THR A 20 0.02 9.68 8.42
CA THR A 20 -0.06 8.93 9.68
C THR A 20 -0.95 7.72 9.45
N MET A 21 -0.42 6.53 9.74
CA MET A 21 -1.12 5.26 9.53
C MET A 21 -1.07 4.41 10.78
N ILE A 22 -2.06 3.53 10.92
CA ILE A 22 -2.08 2.47 11.93
C ILE A 22 -2.48 1.15 11.28
N VAL A 23 -2.00 0.04 11.86
CA VAL A 23 -2.61 -1.27 11.64
C VAL A 23 -3.62 -1.48 12.76
N THR A 24 -4.89 -1.66 12.40
CA THR A 24 -5.97 -1.89 13.37
C THR A 24 -5.88 -3.29 13.98
N THR A 25 -6.63 -3.53 15.06
CA THR A 25 -6.74 -4.85 15.70
C THR A 25 -7.30 -5.95 14.80
N ASN A 26 -7.96 -5.56 13.69
CA ASN A 26 -8.47 -6.48 12.67
C ASN A 26 -7.50 -6.64 11.48
N ASN A 27 -6.22 -6.28 11.65
CA ASN A 27 -5.17 -6.37 10.62
C ASN A 27 -5.48 -5.57 9.35
N GLN A 28 -6.22 -4.46 9.49
CA GLN A 28 -6.47 -3.51 8.41
C GLN A 28 -5.49 -2.35 8.51
N LEU A 29 -4.90 -1.94 7.37
CA LEU A 29 -4.12 -0.71 7.30
C LEU A 29 -5.07 0.49 7.12
N TYR A 30 -5.01 1.42 8.06
CA TYR A 30 -5.85 2.62 8.10
C TYR A 30 -4.99 3.88 8.07
N SER A 31 -5.34 4.79 7.17
CA SER A 31 -4.81 6.15 7.14
C SER A 31 -5.58 7.02 8.13
N VAL A 32 -4.90 7.48 9.17
CA VAL A 32 -5.46 8.47 10.11
C VAL A 32 -5.53 9.84 9.44
N THR A 33 -4.54 10.18 8.60
CA THR A 33 -4.49 11.46 7.89
C THR A 33 -5.71 11.66 6.98
N TYR A 34 -6.12 10.60 6.29
CA TYR A 34 -7.15 10.71 5.25
C TYR A 34 -8.49 10.04 5.62
N ASP A 35 -8.57 9.39 6.78
CA ASP A 35 -9.74 8.64 7.25
C ASP A 35 -10.19 7.57 6.23
N ARG A 36 -9.24 6.71 5.81
CA ARG A 36 -9.48 5.68 4.78
C ARG A 36 -8.75 4.38 5.11
N TYR A 37 -9.33 3.27 4.66
CA TYR A 37 -8.76 1.93 4.77
C TYR A 37 -8.18 1.45 3.45
N TYR A 38 -7.01 0.82 3.49
CA TYR A 38 -6.36 0.26 2.31
C TYR A 38 -6.95 -1.10 1.91
N TYR A 39 -7.03 -1.35 0.61
CA TYR A 39 -7.53 -2.59 0.03
C TYR A 39 -6.92 -2.92 -1.33
N TYR A 40 -7.20 -4.13 -1.81
CA TYR A 40 -6.86 -4.59 -3.14
C TYR A 40 -8.03 -5.42 -3.68
N THR A 41 -8.20 -5.44 -5.01
CA THR A 41 -9.38 -6.05 -5.65
C THR A 41 -9.16 -7.49 -6.12
N ALA A 42 -7.91 -7.94 -6.26
CA ALA A 42 -7.62 -9.27 -6.79
C ALA A 42 -6.52 -9.98 -5.99
N PRO A 43 -6.76 -11.15 -5.37
CA PRO A 43 -5.70 -11.88 -4.66
C PRO A 43 -4.55 -12.38 -5.57
N ALA A 44 -4.66 -12.19 -6.90
CA ALA A 44 -3.68 -12.63 -7.88
C ALA A 44 -2.62 -11.54 -8.18
N GLY A 45 -1.53 -11.59 -7.42
CA GLY A 45 -0.12 -11.45 -7.85
C GLY A 45 0.41 -10.18 -8.55
N ALA A 46 -0.42 -9.25 -9.01
CA ALA A 46 -0.04 -7.94 -9.50
C ALA A 46 -1.27 -7.04 -9.53
N SER A 47 -1.45 -6.20 -8.50
CA SER A 47 -2.57 -5.25 -8.50
C SER A 47 -2.25 -3.99 -7.73
N LEU A 48 -3.11 -3.00 -7.90
CA LEU A 48 -3.05 -1.73 -7.21
C LEU A 48 -3.51 -1.91 -5.76
N ILE A 49 -2.83 -1.21 -4.87
CA ILE A 49 -3.30 -0.95 -3.52
C ILE A 49 -4.10 0.34 -3.58
N LEU A 50 -5.37 0.22 -3.22
CA LEU A 50 -6.37 1.26 -3.22
C LEU A 50 -6.74 1.60 -1.78
N TRP A 51 -7.63 2.57 -1.61
CA TRP A 51 -8.20 2.92 -0.33
C TRP A 51 -9.68 3.29 -0.44
N SER A 52 -10.43 3.10 0.64
CA SER A 52 -11.86 3.39 0.67
C SER A 52 -12.31 3.78 2.07
N SER A 53 -13.38 4.57 2.16
CA SER A 53 -14.12 4.77 3.42
C SER A 53 -15.02 3.59 3.76
N ASP A 54 -15.31 2.73 2.78
CA ASP A 54 -16.07 1.51 3.01
C ASP A 54 -15.19 0.44 3.67
N THR A 55 -15.47 0.15 4.93
CA THR A 55 -14.71 -0.82 5.72
C THR A 55 -14.92 -2.26 5.25
N SER A 56 -15.99 -2.53 4.49
CA SER A 56 -16.32 -3.88 4.03
C SER A 56 -15.36 -4.38 2.95
N VAL A 57 -14.78 -3.48 2.16
CA VAL A 57 -13.81 -3.81 1.10
C VAL A 57 -12.36 -3.83 1.61
N SER A 58 -12.12 -3.38 2.84
CA SER A 58 -10.79 -3.24 3.39
C SER A 58 -10.07 -4.59 3.55
N SER A 59 -8.81 -4.60 3.14
CA SER A 59 -7.92 -5.75 3.29
C SER A 59 -7.49 -5.96 4.76
N ARG A 60 -7.43 -7.23 5.18
CA ARG A 60 -7.23 -7.66 6.60
C ARG A 60 -5.97 -8.49 6.83
N ASN A 61 -5.01 -8.37 5.94
CA ASN A 61 -3.76 -9.15 5.92
C ASN A 61 -2.54 -8.25 6.16
N TRP A 62 -2.72 -7.11 6.82
CA TRP A 62 -1.61 -6.23 7.20
C TRP A 62 -1.07 -6.64 8.55
N VAL A 63 0.24 -6.85 8.63
CA VAL A 63 0.92 -7.25 9.86
C VAL A 63 2.04 -6.27 10.20
N GLN A 64 2.33 -6.19 11.49
CA GLN A 64 3.45 -5.42 12.01
C GLN A 64 4.56 -6.37 12.44
N GLU A 65 5.79 -6.09 12.01
CA GLU A 65 6.97 -6.88 12.33
C GLU A 65 8.07 -5.93 12.82
N THR A 66 8.62 -6.19 14.02
CA THR A 66 9.76 -5.42 14.52
C THR A 66 11.03 -5.88 13.81
N ARG A 67 11.69 -4.94 13.13
CA ARG A 67 12.97 -5.15 12.45
C ARG A 67 14.12 -5.18 13.44
N SER A 68 15.26 -5.69 12.99
CA SER A 68 16.52 -5.74 13.76
C SER A 68 17.05 -4.36 14.15
N ASP A 69 16.68 -3.30 13.42
CA ASP A 69 17.00 -1.90 13.74
C ASP A 69 16.03 -1.27 14.76
N GLY A 70 15.12 -2.06 15.33
CA GLY A 70 14.13 -1.62 16.31
C GLY A 70 12.93 -0.91 15.72
N LYS A 71 12.89 -0.66 14.39
CA LYS A 71 11.73 -0.04 13.73
C LYS A 71 10.63 -1.07 13.47
N THR A 72 9.38 -0.63 13.49
CA THR A 72 8.24 -1.48 13.12
C THR A 72 7.99 -1.39 11.62
N GLN A 73 8.16 -2.50 10.91
CA GLN A 73 7.77 -2.65 9.51
C GLN A 73 6.31 -3.07 9.42
N VAL A 74 5.60 -2.52 8.44
CA VAL A 74 4.28 -3.02 8.03
C VAL A 74 4.44 -3.86 6.78
N ARG A 75 3.83 -5.06 6.79
CA ARG A 75 3.86 -6.00 5.67
C ARG A 75 2.45 -6.45 5.30
N MET A 76 2.29 -6.81 4.04
CA MET A 76 1.05 -7.35 3.51
C MET A 76 1.23 -8.87 3.31
N GLY A 77 0.56 -9.69 4.12
CA GLY A 77 0.62 -11.15 4.03
C GLY A 77 0.04 -11.66 2.72
N ASP A 78 0.68 -12.65 2.09
CA ASP A 78 0.10 -13.30 0.90
C ASP A 78 -1.12 -14.11 1.31
N SER A 79 -2.32 -13.71 0.87
CA SER A 79 -3.56 -14.41 1.22
C SER A 79 -3.62 -15.83 0.66
N ARG A 80 -2.72 -16.20 -0.25
CA ARG A 80 -2.63 -17.53 -0.86
C ARG A 80 -1.58 -18.41 -0.21
N THR A 81 -0.61 -17.84 0.49
CA THR A 81 0.54 -18.57 1.03
C THR A 81 0.85 -18.11 2.45
N PRO A 82 0.41 -18.88 3.47
CA PRO A 82 0.69 -18.56 4.87
C PRO A 82 2.19 -18.37 5.13
N GLY A 83 2.55 -17.28 5.82
CA GLY A 83 3.94 -16.93 6.14
C GLY A 83 4.72 -16.26 5.02
N ALA A 84 4.16 -16.16 3.81
CA ALA A 84 4.72 -15.33 2.75
C ALA A 84 4.13 -13.92 2.79
N TYR A 85 4.87 -12.96 2.24
CA TYR A 85 4.47 -11.56 2.17
C TYR A 85 4.61 -11.07 0.74
N TYR A 86 3.65 -10.27 0.30
CA TYR A 86 3.73 -9.61 -0.99
C TYR A 86 4.91 -8.63 -1.02
N GLN A 87 5.51 -8.47 -2.20
CA GLN A 87 6.44 -7.39 -2.48
C GLN A 87 5.64 -6.11 -2.72
N LEU A 88 6.02 -5.02 -2.07
CA LEU A 88 5.36 -3.72 -2.21
C LEU A 88 6.15 -2.82 -3.14
N CYS A 89 5.45 -2.08 -3.99
CA CYS A 89 6.07 -1.37 -5.09
C CYS A 89 5.50 0.03 -5.25
N ILE A 90 6.38 1.02 -5.46
CA ILE A 90 5.96 2.34 -5.92
C ILE A 90 6.48 2.52 -7.35
N SER A 91 5.60 2.90 -8.26
CA SER A 91 5.98 3.29 -9.62
C SER A 91 5.38 4.64 -9.97
N GLU A 92 6.06 5.41 -10.80
CA GLU A 92 5.47 6.64 -11.34
C GLU A 92 4.31 6.27 -12.25
N ALA A 93 3.17 6.95 -12.07
CA ALA A 93 2.07 6.88 -13.01
C ALA A 93 2.55 7.54 -14.32
N VAL A 94 2.99 6.72 -15.28
CA VAL A 94 3.37 7.20 -16.60
C VAL A 94 2.14 7.85 -17.21
N ARG A 95 2.22 9.16 -17.52
CA ARG A 95 1.13 9.92 -18.18
C ARG A 95 0.51 9.07 -19.29
N GLY A 96 -0.69 8.51 -19.06
CA GLY A 96 -1.36 7.70 -20.09
C GLY A 96 -2.40 6.71 -19.61
N ASP A 97 -2.23 6.05 -18.45
CA ASP A 97 -3.28 5.18 -17.95
C ASP A 97 -4.32 6.00 -17.16
N ARG A 98 -5.45 6.28 -17.82
CA ARG A 98 -6.67 6.86 -17.21
C ARG A 98 -6.57 8.31 -16.72
N GLY A 99 -5.54 9.05 -17.12
CA GLY A 99 -5.45 10.51 -16.87
C GLY A 99 -4.91 10.90 -15.50
N THR A 100 -4.36 9.97 -14.72
CA THR A 100 -3.77 10.23 -13.40
C THR A 100 -2.29 10.63 -13.51
N THR A 101 -1.89 11.64 -12.75
CA THR A 101 -0.50 12.06 -12.54
C THR A 101 -0.11 11.76 -11.09
N GLY A 102 0.97 11.03 -10.82
CA GLY A 102 1.36 10.71 -9.44
C GLY A 102 2.19 9.44 -9.31
N ASN A 103 2.13 8.78 -8.17
CA ASN A 103 2.73 7.47 -7.92
C ASN A 103 1.63 6.42 -7.69
N LEU A 104 1.83 5.24 -8.25
CA LEU A 104 1.00 4.06 -8.04
C LEU A 104 1.65 3.20 -6.96
N PHE A 105 0.82 2.78 -6.00
CA PHE A 105 1.23 1.79 -5.02
C PHE A 105 0.65 0.43 -5.42
N SER A 106 1.53 -0.53 -5.62
CA SER A 106 1.19 -1.87 -6.12
C SER A 106 1.77 -2.94 -5.22
N TYR A 107 1.23 -4.14 -5.31
CA TYR A 107 1.80 -5.33 -4.71
C TYR A 107 1.96 -6.45 -5.73
N TYR A 108 2.95 -7.30 -5.48
CA TYR A 108 3.27 -8.46 -6.27
C TYR A 108 3.48 -9.68 -5.39
N SER A 109 3.26 -10.89 -5.94
CA SER A 109 3.62 -12.15 -5.25
C SER A 109 5.06 -12.11 -4.70
N ALA A 110 5.31 -12.81 -3.59
CA ALA A 110 6.61 -12.84 -2.93
C ALA A 110 7.78 -13.24 -3.87
N ASP A 111 7.50 -14.06 -4.88
CA ASP A 111 8.43 -14.62 -5.86
C ASP A 111 8.36 -13.95 -7.24
N ALA A 112 7.53 -12.91 -7.39
CA ALA A 112 7.37 -12.24 -8.67
C ALA A 112 8.65 -11.51 -9.10
N THR A 113 8.99 -11.65 -10.38
CA THR A 113 9.94 -10.74 -11.03
C THR A 113 9.27 -9.38 -11.20
N LEU A 114 9.78 -8.37 -10.51
CA LEU A 114 9.23 -7.02 -10.56
C LEU A 114 9.51 -6.36 -11.93
N PRO A 115 8.55 -5.60 -12.49
CA PRO A 115 8.80 -4.78 -13.67
C PRO A 115 9.90 -3.75 -13.42
N SER A 116 10.62 -3.32 -14.47
CA SER A 116 11.73 -2.35 -14.32
C SER A 116 11.32 -0.97 -13.80
N TYR A 117 10.05 -0.59 -13.97
CA TYR A 117 9.50 0.67 -13.44
C TYR A 117 9.07 0.56 -11.97
N CYS A 118 9.14 -0.63 -11.38
CA CYS A 118 8.74 -0.89 -10.02
C CYS A 118 9.89 -0.60 -9.04
N LYS A 119 9.74 0.42 -8.20
CA LYS A 119 10.67 0.66 -7.10
C LYS A 119 10.17 -0.12 -5.87
N LEU A 120 10.82 -1.23 -5.58
CA LEU A 120 10.56 -2.03 -4.38
C LEU A 120 10.65 -1.12 -3.15
N THR A 121 9.60 -1.14 -2.32
CA THR A 121 9.48 -0.28 -1.16
C THR A 121 9.18 -1.08 0.11
N THR A 122 9.50 -0.48 1.25
CA THR A 122 9.19 -1.02 2.57
C THR A 122 8.43 0.04 3.35
N LEU A 123 7.32 -0.35 3.97
CA LEU A 123 6.57 0.52 4.88
C LEU A 123 7.13 0.37 6.29
N VAL A 124 7.55 1.48 6.88
CA VAL A 124 8.13 1.52 8.22
C VAL A 124 7.43 2.62 9.00
N PHE A 125 6.92 2.28 10.19
CA PHE A 125 6.46 3.27 11.14
C PHE A 125 7.66 3.90 11.83
N GLU A 126 7.78 5.21 11.72
CA GLU A 126 8.75 5.99 12.48
C GLU A 126 8.07 6.54 13.74
N SER A 127 8.71 6.36 14.90
CA SER A 127 8.29 7.07 16.10
C SER A 127 8.55 8.56 15.90
N ALA A 128 7.54 9.39 16.18
CA ALA A 128 7.63 10.85 16.15
C ALA A 128 8.63 11.41 17.18
#